data_AF-A0AAN8BJW9-F1
#
_entry.id   AF-A0AAN8BJW9-F1
#
_cell.length_a   1.000
_cell.length_b   1.000
_cell.length_c   1.000
_cell.angle_alpha   90.00
_cell.angle_beta   90.00
_cell.angle_gamma   90.00
#
_symmetry.space_group_name_H-M   'P 1'
#
loop_
_entity.id
_entity.type
_entity.pdbx_description
1 polymer ?
#
loop_
_entity_poly.entity_id
_entity_poly.type
_entity_poly.pdbx_seq_one_letter_code
_entity_poly.pdbx_strand_id
1 'polypeptide(L)'
;MSTSSVSKGCFVFKPSAKKKKTLSLEDHFIHGCEGADESKTRFNLCQDLWDQIKTDTELLQDELNTKILDSLLDFTRKCSSTRQHNDWASHMRASEIPTAALVLGVNVPDHDMTFQSLSELLRQSVTPHVASVQAKECGALKHLIKRVLERLLGTDVTVDDDEEEETEQTSAPLHKSVHCSLNTLCDWYTMNTKKSYSLTPGKKRSSPVKDDLQQPPIVIIFKDLEAFNARVLQDFILICSRYIERLPLMFIFGIATSPSTIQHMLPHSVSSLLCIELFQSLSCTQHLATVIDKLILTTHFPFKLNGKVMQVLISIFLYHDFSVRNFIKGVQLALLEHFHSQPLSVLCCRKKEALLNVMQLGHQDLERIRQLPSFKRYVEKQEPQEQEHLLTDDTHLKEVCRRLIKDLRKYHKHYYPTLRCLHTLTSSLPRYPLGKQIRELHLICLEKNVWENEEYQSAMKLLKMMAKDELISLLKKCAEILQHSKSKNMKSALLLLEALLAKFKQLDTVVAEPPPSC
;
A
#
# COMPACT_ATOMS: atom_id res chain seq x y z
N MET A 1 19.70 -39.93 -13.72
CA MET A 1 20.43 -39.03 -14.65
C MET A 1 21.53 -38.37 -13.83
N SER A 2 22.77 -38.36 -14.32
CA SER A 2 23.88 -37.67 -13.65
C SER A 2 23.64 -36.16 -13.71
N THR A 3 23.47 -35.52 -12.54
CA THR A 3 23.20 -34.08 -12.38
C THR A 3 24.46 -33.27 -12.12
N SER A 4 25.64 -33.89 -12.16
CA SER A 4 26.93 -33.25 -11.89
C SER A 4 27.92 -33.54 -13.02
N SER A 5 28.38 -32.50 -13.71
CA SER A 5 29.52 -32.54 -14.65
C SER A 5 30.57 -31.54 -14.21
N VAL A 6 31.84 -31.91 -14.34
CA VAL A 6 32.99 -31.03 -14.04
C VAL A 6 33.19 -29.96 -15.13
N SER A 7 32.67 -30.17 -16.35
CA SER A 7 32.90 -29.31 -17.52
C SER A 7 31.72 -28.41 -17.92
N LYS A 8 30.53 -28.60 -17.33
CA LYS A 8 29.31 -27.86 -17.72
C LYS A 8 28.68 -27.22 -16.50
N GLY A 9 28.41 -25.90 -16.58
CA GLY A 9 27.80 -25.13 -15.51
C GLY A 9 26.27 -25.00 -15.59
N CYS A 10 25.63 -25.42 -16.68
CA CYS A 10 24.17 -25.32 -16.87
C CYS A 10 23.60 -26.63 -17.42
N PHE A 11 22.61 -27.19 -16.74
CA PHE A 11 21.88 -28.39 -17.17
C PHE A 11 20.41 -28.08 -17.35
N VAL A 12 19.91 -28.16 -18.58
CA VAL A 12 18.51 -27.86 -18.90
C VAL A 12 17.74 -29.17 -19.04
N PHE A 13 16.82 -29.43 -18.11
CA PHE A 13 15.92 -30.58 -18.15
C PHE A 13 14.59 -30.20 -18.78
N LYS A 14 14.42 -30.47 -20.08
CA LYS A 14 13.13 -30.29 -20.76
C LYS A 14 12.29 -31.58 -20.58
N PRO A 15 11.08 -31.51 -19.99
CA PRO A 15 10.23 -32.69 -19.87
C PRO A 15 9.80 -33.18 -21.26
N SER A 16 9.88 -34.49 -21.50
CA SER A 16 9.44 -35.08 -22.77
C SER A 16 7.91 -34.96 -22.90
N ALA A 17 7.43 -34.66 -24.11
CA ALA A 17 6.04 -34.30 -24.41
C ALA A 17 4.95 -35.32 -23.99
N LYS A 18 5.33 -36.51 -23.50
CA LYS A 18 4.41 -37.62 -23.18
C LYS A 18 3.95 -37.67 -21.72
N LYS A 19 4.45 -36.82 -20.81
CA LYS A 19 4.00 -36.78 -19.41
C LYS A 19 3.93 -35.36 -18.86
N LYS A 20 3.02 -34.53 -19.38
CA LYS A 20 2.54 -33.34 -18.65
C LYS A 20 1.29 -33.75 -17.87
N LYS A 21 1.46 -34.19 -16.61
CA LYS A 21 0.45 -33.86 -15.61
C LYS A 21 0.75 -32.42 -15.22
N THR A 22 -0.02 -31.46 -15.70
CA THR A 22 -0.10 -30.16 -15.04
C THR A 22 -0.70 -30.43 -13.67
N LEU A 23 0.16 -30.64 -12.68
CA LEU A 23 -0.26 -30.59 -11.29
C LEU A 23 -0.85 -29.20 -11.08
N SER A 24 -2.12 -29.16 -10.69
CA SER A 24 -2.74 -27.91 -10.31
C SER A 24 -2.10 -27.41 -9.00
N LEU A 25 -2.12 -26.10 -8.76
CA LEU A 25 -1.67 -25.54 -7.48
C LEU A 25 -2.41 -26.19 -6.29
N GLU A 26 -3.64 -26.61 -6.50
CA GLU A 26 -4.47 -27.36 -5.56
C GLU A 26 -3.84 -28.72 -5.17
N ASP A 27 -3.27 -29.44 -6.14
CA ASP A 27 -2.66 -30.75 -5.90
C ASP A 27 -1.42 -30.66 -5.00
N HIS A 28 -0.67 -29.55 -5.08
CA HIS A 28 0.47 -29.27 -4.21
C HIS A 28 0.05 -28.93 -2.79
N PHE A 29 -1.09 -28.25 -2.62
CA PHE A 29 -1.65 -27.91 -1.31
C PHE A 29 -2.21 -29.14 -0.57
N ILE A 30 -2.69 -30.15 -1.31
CA ILE A 30 -3.24 -31.39 -0.76
C ILE A 30 -2.12 -32.32 -0.23
N HIS A 31 -0.90 -32.21 -0.74
CA HIS A 31 0.21 -33.12 -0.48
C HIS A 31 0.85 -32.91 0.91
N GLY A 32 0.05 -33.04 1.98
CA GLY A 32 0.50 -32.87 3.36
C GLY A 32 -0.63 -32.86 4.41
N CYS A 33 -1.90 -32.88 4.00
CA CYS A 33 -3.04 -32.78 4.92
C CYS A 33 -4.00 -33.97 4.82
N GLU A 34 -4.40 -34.51 5.97
CA GLU A 34 -5.48 -35.49 6.09
C GLU A 34 -6.85 -34.82 5.86
N GLY A 35 -7.55 -35.21 4.80
CA GLY A 35 -8.88 -34.68 4.42
C GLY A 35 -8.86 -34.03 3.03
N ALA A 36 -8.95 -34.85 1.98
CA ALA A 36 -8.81 -34.40 0.58
C ALA A 36 -9.94 -33.43 0.15
N ASP A 37 -11.17 -33.64 0.62
CA ASP A 37 -12.33 -32.81 0.25
C ASP A 37 -12.31 -31.44 0.96
N GLU A 38 -11.92 -31.42 2.24
CA GLU A 38 -11.77 -30.17 3.00
C GLU A 38 -10.58 -29.34 2.51
N SER A 39 -9.52 -29.99 2.02
CA SER A 39 -8.32 -29.31 1.50
C SER A 39 -8.63 -28.37 0.34
N LYS A 40 -9.53 -28.77 -0.59
CA LYS A 40 -9.98 -27.91 -1.68
C LYS A 40 -10.75 -26.69 -1.19
N THR A 41 -11.65 -26.89 -0.22
CA THR A 41 -12.39 -25.77 0.38
C THR A 41 -11.46 -24.80 1.09
N ARG A 42 -10.43 -25.30 1.81
CA ARG A 42 -9.41 -24.47 2.45
C ARG A 42 -8.60 -23.67 1.45
N PHE A 43 -8.18 -24.29 0.35
CA PHE A 43 -7.42 -23.60 -0.69
C PHE A 43 -8.25 -22.46 -1.31
N ASN A 44 -9.50 -22.72 -1.67
CA ASN A 44 -10.39 -21.69 -2.22
C ASN A 44 -10.60 -20.54 -1.22
N LEU A 45 -10.83 -20.84 0.05
CA LEU A 45 -10.97 -19.81 1.10
C LEU A 45 -9.68 -19.01 1.31
N CYS A 46 -8.53 -19.68 1.26
CA CYS A 46 -7.23 -19.02 1.35
C CYS A 46 -7.02 -18.08 0.15
N GLN A 47 -7.39 -18.51 -1.05
CA GLN A 47 -7.29 -17.71 -2.27
C GLN A 47 -8.24 -16.51 -2.24
N ASP A 48 -9.49 -16.71 -1.83
CA ASP A 48 -10.48 -15.63 -1.70
C ASP A 48 -10.00 -14.55 -0.71
N LEU A 49 -9.46 -14.97 0.45
CA LEU A 49 -8.93 -14.04 1.44
C LEU A 49 -7.62 -13.38 0.98
N TRP A 50 -6.78 -14.12 0.25
CA TRP A 50 -5.55 -13.60 -0.33
C TRP A 50 -5.82 -12.50 -1.34
N ASP A 51 -6.75 -12.75 -2.26
CA ASP A 51 -7.16 -11.79 -3.29
C ASP A 51 -7.82 -10.58 -2.65
N GLN A 52 -8.65 -10.78 -1.62
CA GLN A 52 -9.21 -9.67 -0.86
C GLN A 52 -8.13 -8.82 -0.17
N ILE A 53 -7.12 -9.42 0.47
CA ILE A 53 -6.00 -8.69 1.08
C ILE A 53 -5.24 -7.90 0.02
N LYS A 54 -5.02 -8.49 -1.17
CA LYS A 54 -4.32 -7.85 -2.27
C LYS A 54 -5.11 -6.64 -2.80
N THR A 55 -6.39 -6.82 -3.11
CA THR A 55 -7.25 -5.74 -3.62
C THR A 55 -7.42 -4.62 -2.58
N ASP A 56 -7.66 -4.94 -1.31
CA ASP A 56 -7.77 -3.93 -0.26
C ASP A 56 -6.46 -3.18 -0.06
N THR A 57 -5.30 -3.85 -0.22
CA THR A 57 -3.99 -3.19 -0.17
C THR A 57 -3.80 -2.22 -1.35
N GLU A 58 -4.10 -2.66 -2.57
CA GLU A 58 -3.95 -1.85 -3.79
C GLU A 58 -4.84 -0.60 -3.71
N LEU A 59 -6.10 -0.76 -3.29
CA LEU A 59 -7.02 0.35 -3.06
C LEU A 59 -6.50 1.32 -1.99
N LEU A 60 -5.98 0.82 -0.88
CA LEU A 60 -5.40 1.68 0.17
C LEU A 60 -4.16 2.42 -0.33
N GLN A 61 -3.32 1.77 -1.14
CA GLN A 61 -2.14 2.40 -1.72
C GLN A 61 -2.54 3.52 -2.68
N ASP A 62 -3.55 3.31 -3.52
CA ASP A 62 -4.08 4.34 -4.42
C ASP A 62 -4.72 5.50 -3.65
N GLU A 63 -5.55 5.23 -2.63
CA GLU A 63 -6.16 6.27 -1.77
C GLU A 63 -5.09 7.15 -1.10
N LEU A 64 -4.02 6.55 -0.61
CA LEU A 64 -2.94 7.24 0.07
C LEU A 64 -2.09 8.06 -0.91
N ASN A 65 -1.82 7.52 -2.10
CA ASN A 65 -1.06 8.23 -3.11
C ASN A 65 -1.88 9.34 -3.78
N THR A 66 -3.21 9.25 -3.80
CA THR A 66 -4.10 10.19 -4.51
C THR A 66 -3.79 11.65 -4.16
N LYS A 67 -3.55 11.98 -2.88
CA LYS A 67 -3.22 13.36 -2.48
C LYS A 67 -1.93 13.91 -3.10
N ILE A 68 -0.91 13.05 -3.19
CA ILE A 68 0.39 13.41 -3.78
C ILE A 68 0.24 13.49 -5.29
N LEU A 69 -0.47 12.53 -5.87
CA LEU A 69 -0.78 12.49 -7.29
C LEU A 69 -1.55 13.74 -7.72
N ASP A 70 -2.60 14.13 -7.00
CA ASP A 70 -3.36 15.37 -7.25
C ASP A 70 -2.47 16.60 -7.17
N SER A 71 -1.60 16.68 -6.15
CA SER A 71 -0.65 17.79 -6.01
C SER A 71 0.36 17.85 -7.18
N LEU A 72 0.84 16.69 -7.63
CA LEU A 72 1.73 16.58 -8.80
C LEU A 72 0.99 16.90 -10.11
N LEU A 73 -0.28 16.54 -10.23
CA LEU A 73 -1.13 16.88 -11.38
C LEU A 73 -1.38 18.38 -11.45
N ASP A 74 -1.68 19.01 -10.33
CA ASP A 74 -1.85 20.46 -10.24
C ASP A 74 -0.55 21.20 -10.57
N PHE A 75 0.58 20.70 -10.09
CA PHE A 75 1.90 21.20 -10.50
C PHE A 75 2.12 21.06 -12.01
N THR A 76 1.84 19.89 -12.56
CA THR A 76 2.02 19.62 -14.00
C THR A 76 1.13 20.54 -14.86
N ARG A 77 -0.11 20.78 -14.42
CA ARG A 77 -1.04 21.73 -15.07
C ARG A 77 -0.54 23.17 -14.97
N LYS A 78 -0.07 23.59 -13.79
CA LYS A 78 0.51 24.93 -13.59
C LYS A 78 1.72 25.16 -14.50
N CYS A 79 2.62 24.19 -14.62
CA CYS A 79 3.78 24.30 -15.51
C CYS A 79 3.39 24.39 -16.99
N SER A 80 2.39 23.62 -17.43
CA SER A 80 1.85 23.72 -18.79
C SER A 80 1.28 25.11 -19.08
N SER A 81 0.52 25.68 -18.14
CA SER A 81 -0.08 27.01 -18.29
C SER A 81 0.94 28.17 -18.20
N THR A 82 1.98 28.02 -17.37
CA THR A 82 3.01 29.06 -17.18
C THR A 82 3.84 29.27 -18.44
N ARG A 83 4.06 28.22 -19.24
CA ARG A 83 4.73 28.31 -20.55
C ARG A 83 3.93 29.06 -21.61
N GLN A 84 2.63 29.27 -21.38
CA GLN A 84 1.74 29.97 -22.31
C GLN A 84 1.60 31.47 -21.98
N HIS A 85 1.91 31.87 -20.74
CA HIS A 85 1.73 33.26 -20.31
C HIS A 85 2.95 34.12 -20.66
N ASN A 86 2.73 35.17 -21.45
CA ASN A 86 3.77 36.01 -22.08
C ASN A 86 4.37 37.09 -21.13
N ASP A 87 4.61 36.73 -19.87
CA ASP A 87 5.18 37.62 -18.84
C ASP A 87 6.71 37.50 -18.80
N TRP A 88 7.43 38.59 -18.51
CA TRP A 88 8.91 38.60 -18.42
C TRP A 88 9.45 37.57 -17.41
N ALA A 89 8.75 37.40 -16.27
CA ALA A 89 9.06 36.37 -15.28
C ALA A 89 8.81 34.94 -15.81
N SER A 90 7.82 34.77 -16.69
CA SER A 90 7.52 33.51 -17.37
C SER A 90 8.57 33.18 -18.43
N HIS A 91 9.17 34.16 -19.10
CA HIS A 91 10.28 33.94 -20.04
C HIS A 91 11.56 33.48 -19.34
N MET A 92 11.89 34.04 -18.16
CA MET A 92 13.01 33.54 -17.36
C MET A 92 12.75 32.10 -16.88
N ARG A 93 11.54 31.82 -16.37
CA ARG A 93 11.14 30.45 -15.97
C ARG A 93 10.93 29.49 -17.14
N ALA A 94 10.70 29.98 -18.36
CA ALA A 94 10.56 29.15 -19.56
C ALA A 94 11.89 28.55 -20.01
N SER A 95 13.02 29.17 -19.62
CA SER A 95 14.36 28.63 -19.84
C SER A 95 14.76 27.56 -18.81
N GLU A 96 13.98 27.39 -17.74
CA GLU A 96 14.21 26.40 -16.69
C GLU A 96 13.35 25.15 -16.89
N ILE A 97 13.89 23.98 -16.55
CA ILE A 97 13.17 22.71 -16.63
C ILE A 97 12.35 22.53 -15.34
N PRO A 98 11.00 22.51 -15.42
CA PRO A 98 10.17 22.24 -14.26
C PRO A 98 10.45 20.82 -13.76
N THR A 99 10.80 20.74 -12.48
CA THR A 99 11.25 19.51 -11.83
C THR A 99 10.49 19.29 -10.53
N ALA A 100 9.80 18.17 -10.40
CA ALA A 100 9.19 17.73 -9.16
C ALA A 100 10.15 16.80 -8.40
N ALA A 101 10.61 17.20 -7.22
CA ALA A 101 11.40 16.36 -6.34
C ALA A 101 10.48 15.61 -5.38
N LEU A 102 10.26 14.32 -5.63
CA LEU A 102 9.40 13.45 -4.85
C LEU A 102 10.21 12.66 -3.82
N VAL A 103 10.07 13.04 -2.55
CA VAL A 103 10.71 12.35 -1.41
C VAL A 103 9.85 11.17 -1.00
N LEU A 104 10.26 9.97 -1.36
CA LEU A 104 9.48 8.74 -1.16
C LEU A 104 9.92 7.92 0.06
N GLY A 105 11.14 8.12 0.57
CA GLY A 105 11.69 7.36 1.71
C GLY A 105 12.55 6.16 1.29
N VAL A 106 13.07 5.43 2.27
CA VAL A 106 14.03 4.32 2.09
C VAL A 106 13.42 3.01 1.57
N ASN A 107 12.09 2.95 1.40
CA ASN A 107 11.35 1.77 0.97
C ASN A 107 11.33 1.59 -0.56
N VAL A 108 12.53 1.45 -1.16
CA VAL A 108 12.78 1.23 -2.60
C VAL A 108 11.80 0.25 -3.29
N PRO A 109 11.48 -0.95 -2.73
CA PRO A 109 10.61 -1.91 -3.43
C PRO A 109 9.13 -1.49 -3.52
N ASP A 110 8.70 -0.51 -2.74
CA ASP A 110 7.32 0.00 -2.76
C ASP A 110 7.17 1.10 -3.83
N HIS A 111 8.27 1.82 -4.14
CA HIS A 111 8.29 2.95 -5.09
C HIS A 111 7.89 2.53 -6.51
N ASP A 112 8.27 1.33 -6.94
CA ASP A 112 7.95 0.85 -8.28
C ASP A 112 6.45 0.86 -8.58
N MET A 113 5.62 0.44 -7.61
CA MET A 113 4.16 0.47 -7.75
C MET A 113 3.63 1.91 -7.76
N THR A 114 4.18 2.78 -6.90
CA THR A 114 3.78 4.20 -6.87
C THR A 114 4.09 4.91 -8.19
N PHE A 115 5.25 4.62 -8.80
CA PHE A 115 5.64 5.18 -10.09
C PHE A 115 4.86 4.60 -11.26
N GLN A 116 4.43 3.34 -11.17
CA GLN A 116 3.51 2.74 -12.16
C GLN A 116 2.15 3.43 -12.11
N SER A 117 1.54 3.54 -10.92
CA SER A 117 0.28 4.25 -10.70
C SER A 117 0.36 5.72 -11.15
N LEU A 118 1.46 6.43 -10.81
CA LEU A 118 1.73 7.79 -11.29
C LEU A 118 1.83 7.86 -12.82
N SER A 119 2.54 6.92 -13.45
CA SER A 119 2.70 6.91 -14.91
C SER A 119 1.38 6.68 -15.63
N GLU A 120 0.51 5.82 -15.10
CA GLU A 120 -0.82 5.56 -15.65
C GLU A 120 -1.73 6.78 -15.49
N LEU A 121 -1.74 7.41 -14.32
CA LEU A 121 -2.54 8.60 -14.06
C LEU A 121 -2.09 9.80 -14.91
N LEU A 122 -0.78 10.03 -15.06
CA LEU A 122 -0.26 11.10 -15.91
C LEU A 122 -0.63 10.89 -17.39
N ARG A 123 -0.61 9.63 -17.86
CA ARG A 123 -1.05 9.28 -19.22
C ARG A 123 -2.52 9.55 -19.47
N GLN A 124 -3.37 9.36 -18.46
CA GLN A 124 -4.81 9.58 -18.57
C GLN A 124 -5.20 11.05 -18.45
N SER A 125 -4.50 11.83 -17.61
CA SER A 125 -4.99 13.14 -17.15
C SER A 125 -4.22 14.36 -17.67
N VAL A 126 -2.96 14.20 -18.09
CA VAL A 126 -2.12 15.34 -18.54
C VAL A 126 -1.50 15.09 -19.89
N THR A 127 -0.76 14.00 -20.06
CA THR A 127 0.11 13.82 -21.23
C THR A 127 0.24 12.36 -21.65
N PRO A 128 0.07 12.03 -22.94
CA PRO A 128 0.32 10.67 -23.43
C PRO A 128 1.82 10.29 -23.41
N HIS A 129 2.72 11.25 -23.16
CA HIS A 129 4.17 11.11 -23.29
C HIS A 129 4.87 11.04 -21.93
N VAL A 130 4.83 9.87 -21.30
CA VAL A 130 5.48 9.61 -20.00
C VAL A 130 6.51 8.50 -20.12
N ALA A 131 7.77 8.82 -19.82
CA ALA A 131 8.89 7.88 -19.79
C ALA A 131 9.42 7.71 -18.37
N SER A 132 9.44 6.47 -17.87
CA SER A 132 10.05 6.11 -16.60
C SER A 132 11.42 5.47 -16.82
N VAL A 133 12.44 5.94 -16.12
CA VAL A 133 13.83 5.51 -16.27
C VAL A 133 14.40 5.02 -14.94
N GLN A 134 15.13 3.91 -14.98
CA GLN A 134 15.86 3.35 -13.85
C GLN A 134 17.38 3.52 -14.03
N ALA A 135 18.09 3.73 -12.92
CA ALA A 135 19.53 3.93 -12.93
C ALA A 135 20.31 2.71 -13.46
N LYS A 136 19.83 1.49 -13.16
CA LYS A 136 20.46 0.22 -13.58
C LYS A 136 20.60 0.09 -15.10
N GLU A 137 19.71 0.73 -15.86
CA GLU A 137 19.68 0.68 -17.32
C GLU A 137 20.49 1.82 -17.96
N CYS A 138 21.02 2.76 -17.16
CA CYS A 138 21.56 4.05 -17.60
C CYS A 138 23.02 4.26 -17.19
N GLY A 139 23.90 3.31 -17.54
CA GLY A 139 25.33 3.40 -17.23
C GLY A 139 26.07 4.52 -18.00
N ALA A 140 25.60 4.86 -19.21
CA ALA A 140 26.16 5.93 -20.04
C ALA A 140 25.07 6.82 -20.63
N LEU A 141 25.44 8.03 -21.06
CA LEU A 141 24.51 9.01 -21.65
C LEU A 141 23.78 8.48 -22.89
N LYS A 142 24.47 7.70 -23.75
CA LYS A 142 23.88 7.03 -24.92
C LYS A 142 22.70 6.13 -24.51
N HIS A 143 22.89 5.35 -23.46
CA HIS A 143 21.87 4.45 -22.91
C HIS A 143 20.67 5.21 -22.35
N LEU A 144 20.92 6.29 -21.61
CA LEU A 144 19.86 7.14 -21.05
C LEU A 144 18.98 7.76 -22.13
N ILE A 145 19.58 8.43 -23.12
CA ILE A 145 18.84 9.07 -24.23
C ILE A 145 18.03 8.03 -25.01
N LYS A 146 18.64 6.88 -25.28
CA LYS A 146 18.00 5.78 -25.99
C LYS A 146 16.81 5.22 -25.23
N ARG A 147 16.94 4.96 -23.92
CA ARG A 147 15.82 4.45 -23.10
C ARG A 147 14.68 5.45 -23.01
N VAL A 148 14.98 6.75 -22.90
CA VAL A 148 13.96 7.80 -22.97
C VAL A 148 13.23 7.76 -24.32
N LEU A 149 13.97 7.66 -25.42
CA LEU A 149 13.40 7.55 -26.77
C LEU A 149 12.53 6.30 -26.93
N GLU A 150 13.03 5.12 -26.56
CA GLU A 150 12.27 3.86 -26.61
C GLU A 150 10.95 3.94 -25.86
N ARG A 151 10.97 4.51 -24.64
CA ARG A 151 9.78 4.62 -23.79
C ARG A 151 8.78 5.65 -24.30
N LEU A 152 9.23 6.68 -25.01
CA LEU A 152 8.35 7.70 -25.62
C LEU A 152 7.81 7.28 -27.00
N LEU A 153 8.62 6.61 -27.82
CA LEU A 153 8.23 6.15 -29.16
C LEU A 153 7.53 4.78 -29.14
N GLY A 154 7.62 4.02 -28.05
CA GLY A 154 7.00 2.69 -27.91
C GLY A 154 7.56 1.63 -28.87
N THR A 155 8.76 1.86 -29.41
CA THR A 155 9.46 0.96 -30.35
C THR A 155 10.79 0.59 -29.71
N ASP A 156 11.10 -0.72 -29.59
CA ASP A 156 12.40 -1.18 -29.12
C ASP A 156 13.49 -0.67 -30.06
N VAL A 157 14.43 0.08 -29.53
CA VAL A 157 15.66 0.50 -30.20
C VAL A 157 16.76 -0.42 -29.65
N THR A 158 17.67 -0.91 -30.48
CA THR A 158 18.84 -1.70 -30.02
C THR A 158 20.07 -0.80 -29.96
N VAL A 159 20.97 -1.04 -28.99
CA VAL A 159 22.29 -0.37 -28.98
C VAL A 159 23.15 -1.30 -29.80
N ASP A 160 23.77 -0.81 -30.86
CA ASP A 160 24.99 -1.45 -31.35
C ASP A 160 26.07 -1.13 -30.30
N ASP A 161 26.33 -2.11 -29.43
CA ASP A 161 27.58 -2.21 -28.69
C ASP A 161 28.59 -2.79 -29.67
N ASP A 162 29.39 -1.91 -30.27
CA ASP A 162 30.60 -2.32 -30.99
C ASP A 162 31.64 -2.76 -29.95
N GLU A 163 31.54 -4.01 -29.51
CA GLU A 163 32.72 -4.81 -29.17
C GLU A 163 32.75 -6.03 -30.09
N GLU A 164 33.86 -6.15 -30.80
CA GLU A 164 34.15 -7.08 -31.90
C GLU A 164 33.80 -8.54 -31.58
N GLU A 165 33.10 -9.21 -32.50
CA GLU A 165 33.48 -10.56 -32.98
C GLU A 165 32.66 -10.89 -34.25
N GLU A 166 33.35 -10.96 -35.39
CA GLU A 166 32.82 -11.45 -36.65
C GLU A 166 32.35 -12.91 -36.51
N THR A 167 31.06 -13.18 -36.68
CA THR A 167 30.61 -14.43 -37.29
C THR A 167 29.30 -14.22 -38.04
N GLU A 168 29.38 -14.32 -39.37
CA GLU A 168 28.23 -14.43 -40.27
C GLU A 168 27.46 -15.74 -39.99
N GLN A 169 26.13 -15.68 -39.87
CA GLN A 169 25.18 -16.31 -40.82
C GLN A 169 23.72 -16.32 -40.33
N THR A 170 22.89 -15.57 -41.08
CA THR A 170 21.51 -15.86 -41.53
C THR A 170 20.36 -16.07 -40.53
N SER A 171 19.50 -15.06 -40.37
CA SER A 171 18.10 -15.08 -40.88
C SER A 171 17.30 -13.80 -40.57
N ALA A 172 17.10 -12.97 -41.61
CA ALA A 172 15.91 -12.16 -41.96
C ALA A 172 15.31 -11.10 -40.97
N PRO A 173 14.63 -10.05 -41.46
CA PRO A 173 15.00 -8.66 -41.15
C PRO A 173 13.91 -7.88 -40.42
N LEU A 174 14.21 -7.13 -39.36
CA LEU A 174 13.38 -6.00 -38.91
C LEU A 174 14.08 -5.22 -37.78
N HIS A 175 13.81 -3.91 -37.74
CA HIS A 175 14.30 -2.89 -36.80
C HIS A 175 15.55 -2.14 -37.26
N LYS A 176 15.32 -1.09 -38.07
CA LYS A 176 16.31 -0.08 -38.44
C LYS A 176 16.90 0.56 -37.18
N SER A 177 18.22 0.48 -37.03
CA SER A 177 18.97 1.25 -36.04
C SER A 177 18.82 2.74 -36.33
N VAL A 178 17.97 3.42 -35.56
CA VAL A 178 17.85 4.87 -35.62
C VAL A 178 18.88 5.44 -34.66
N HIS A 179 19.83 6.22 -35.17
CA HIS A 179 20.74 7.00 -34.34
C HIS A 179 19.92 7.81 -33.31
N CYS A 180 20.09 7.45 -32.03
CA CYS A 180 19.36 8.02 -30.90
C CYS A 180 19.88 9.42 -30.60
N SER A 181 19.33 10.42 -31.28
CA SER A 181 19.62 11.83 -30.99
C SER A 181 18.39 12.54 -30.45
N LEU A 182 18.58 13.56 -29.62
CA LEU A 182 17.48 14.42 -29.16
C LEU A 182 16.86 15.24 -30.31
N ASN A 183 17.56 15.41 -31.44
CA ASN A 183 16.97 15.96 -32.66
C ASN A 183 15.88 15.05 -33.22
N THR A 184 16.10 13.73 -33.20
CA THR A 184 15.08 12.74 -33.58
C THR A 184 13.84 12.85 -32.70
N LEU A 185 14.00 13.14 -31.39
CA LEU A 185 12.89 13.41 -30.48
C LEU A 185 12.14 14.70 -30.85
N CYS A 186 12.86 15.77 -31.19
CA CYS A 186 12.28 17.04 -31.63
C CYS A 186 11.45 16.87 -32.91
N ASP A 187 12.00 16.15 -33.90
CA ASP A 187 11.33 15.90 -35.17
C ASP A 187 10.10 15.02 -34.97
N TRP A 188 10.21 13.97 -34.15
CA TRP A 188 9.09 13.11 -33.79
C TRP A 188 8.00 13.89 -33.04
N TYR A 189 8.35 14.69 -32.03
CA TYR A 189 7.40 15.48 -31.25
C TYR A 189 6.67 16.50 -32.13
N THR A 190 7.41 17.18 -33.01
CA THR A 190 6.84 18.11 -34.00
C THR A 190 5.92 17.38 -34.99
N MET A 191 6.26 16.15 -35.38
CA MET A 191 5.42 15.35 -36.27
C MET A 191 4.15 14.83 -35.56
N ASN A 192 4.23 14.45 -34.28
CA ASN A 192 3.11 13.91 -33.53
C ASN A 192 2.11 15.01 -33.14
N THR A 193 2.60 16.19 -32.73
CA THR A 193 1.78 17.37 -32.47
C THR A 193 1.07 17.85 -33.74
N LYS A 194 1.74 17.80 -34.91
CA LYS A 194 1.12 18.12 -36.21
C LYS A 194 0.09 17.07 -36.68
N LYS A 195 0.31 15.78 -36.44
CA LYS A 195 -0.63 14.69 -36.82
C LYS A 195 -1.95 14.72 -36.04
N SER A 196 -1.95 15.22 -34.80
CA SER A 196 -3.18 15.40 -34.02
C SER A 196 -4.15 16.41 -34.66
N TYR A 197 -3.64 17.38 -35.42
CA TYR A 197 -4.43 18.40 -36.11
C TYR A 197 -5.08 17.92 -37.43
N SER A 198 -4.62 16.85 -38.07
CA SER A 198 -5.04 16.49 -39.43
C SER A 198 -6.22 15.53 -39.54
N LEU A 199 -6.88 15.17 -38.43
CA LEU A 199 -7.96 14.16 -38.42
C LEU A 199 -9.40 14.69 -38.54
N THR A 200 -9.61 15.99 -38.80
CA THR A 200 -10.94 16.50 -39.18
C THR A 200 -10.92 17.21 -40.54
N PRO A 201 -11.32 16.53 -41.63
CA PRO A 201 -11.53 17.19 -42.92
C PRO A 201 -12.96 17.74 -42.98
N GLY A 202 -13.16 19.04 -42.75
CA GLY A 202 -14.48 19.62 -42.98
C GLY A 202 -14.70 21.07 -42.58
N LYS A 203 -14.76 21.94 -43.60
CA LYS A 203 -15.38 23.28 -43.65
C LYS A 203 -14.59 24.47 -43.10
N LYS A 204 -14.08 25.25 -44.05
CA LYS A 204 -13.78 26.68 -43.97
C LYS A 204 -14.89 27.42 -43.21
N ARG A 205 -14.56 28.07 -42.09
CA ARG A 205 -15.23 29.29 -41.60
C ARG A 205 -14.29 30.09 -40.71
N SER A 206 -14.32 31.38 -40.94
CA SER A 206 -13.55 32.46 -40.35
C SER A 206 -14.03 32.83 -38.95
N SER A 207 -13.14 32.77 -37.96
CA SER A 207 -13.10 33.65 -36.77
C SER A 207 -11.87 33.31 -35.91
N PRO A 208 -11.07 34.27 -35.43
CA PRO A 208 -9.98 34.01 -34.50
C PRO A 208 -10.54 34.02 -33.08
N VAL A 209 -11.00 32.87 -32.60
CA VAL A 209 -11.18 32.63 -31.17
C VAL A 209 -9.93 31.85 -30.73
N LYS A 210 -9.10 32.50 -29.89
CA LYS A 210 -7.90 31.91 -29.30
C LYS A 210 -8.32 30.81 -28.31
N ASP A 211 -8.57 29.61 -28.79
CA ASP A 211 -8.39 28.40 -27.99
C ASP A 211 -6.91 28.03 -28.08
N ASP A 212 -6.15 28.41 -27.05
CA ASP A 212 -4.69 28.26 -26.98
C ASP A 212 -4.27 26.79 -27.05
N LEU A 213 -3.30 26.53 -27.93
CA LEU A 213 -2.74 25.22 -28.23
C LEU A 213 -2.04 24.62 -26.99
N GLN A 214 -2.65 23.61 -26.35
CA GLN A 214 -1.97 22.81 -25.32
C GLN A 214 -1.00 21.83 -25.99
N GLN A 215 0.28 22.22 -26.13
CA GLN A 215 1.33 21.26 -26.43
C GLN A 215 1.53 20.35 -25.20
N PRO A 216 1.32 19.02 -25.32
CA PRO A 216 1.42 18.13 -24.17
C PRO A 216 2.88 18.04 -23.69
N PRO A 217 3.19 18.30 -22.41
CA PRO A 217 4.54 18.12 -21.91
C PRO A 217 5.06 16.68 -22.08
N ILE A 218 6.37 16.53 -22.14
CA ILE A 218 7.05 15.24 -22.07
C ILE A 218 7.54 15.08 -20.63
N VAL A 219 6.97 14.13 -19.90
CA VAL A 219 7.34 13.86 -18.50
C VAL A 219 8.35 12.72 -18.45
N ILE A 220 9.52 12.99 -17.87
CA ILE A 220 10.58 11.99 -17.64
C ILE A 220 10.70 11.76 -16.13
N ILE A 221 10.44 10.52 -15.71
CA ILE A 221 10.45 10.09 -14.32
C ILE A 221 11.75 9.33 -14.05
N PHE A 222 12.58 9.86 -13.16
CA PHE A 222 13.78 9.20 -12.65
C PHE A 222 13.43 8.52 -11.32
N LYS A 223 13.31 7.19 -11.31
CA LYS A 223 12.82 6.46 -10.13
C LYS A 223 13.76 6.55 -8.92
N ASP A 224 15.06 6.39 -9.15
CA ASP A 224 16.08 6.31 -8.10
C ASP A 224 17.24 7.29 -8.39
N LEU A 225 17.07 8.56 -8.03
CA LEU A 225 18.07 9.61 -8.35
C LEU A 225 19.45 9.28 -7.76
N GLU A 226 19.49 8.68 -6.57
CA GLU A 226 20.71 8.33 -5.82
C GLU A 226 21.59 7.29 -6.51
N ALA A 227 20.98 6.42 -7.33
CA ALA A 227 21.70 5.36 -8.02
C ALA A 227 22.27 5.80 -9.37
N PHE A 228 21.91 7.00 -9.87
CA PHE A 228 22.44 7.50 -11.14
C PHE A 228 23.88 8.01 -11.00
N ASN A 229 24.65 7.86 -12.07
CA ASN A 229 25.93 8.52 -12.20
C ASN A 229 25.72 10.03 -12.37
N ALA A 230 26.26 10.82 -11.43
CA ALA A 230 26.15 12.28 -11.42
C ALA A 230 26.56 12.93 -12.74
N ARG A 231 27.63 12.45 -13.40
CA ARG A 231 28.11 13.02 -14.68
C ARG A 231 27.09 12.81 -15.80
N VAL A 232 26.55 11.60 -15.92
CA VAL A 232 25.56 11.25 -16.95
C VAL A 232 24.29 12.09 -16.77
N LEU A 233 23.84 12.28 -15.53
CA LEU A 233 22.67 13.10 -15.23
C LEU A 233 22.92 14.58 -15.54
N GLN A 234 24.09 15.12 -15.16
CA GLN A 234 24.47 16.51 -15.43
C GLN A 234 24.51 16.79 -16.94
N ASP A 235 25.20 15.93 -17.71
CA ASP A 235 25.29 16.07 -19.17
C ASP A 235 23.90 15.99 -19.80
N PHE A 236 23.05 15.07 -19.34
CA PHE A 236 21.68 14.95 -19.84
C PHE A 236 20.86 16.20 -19.59
N ILE A 237 20.90 16.77 -18.37
CA ILE A 237 20.18 18.01 -18.03
C ILE A 237 20.69 19.17 -18.88
N LEU A 238 22.01 19.32 -19.05
CA LEU A 238 22.60 20.37 -19.88
C LEU A 238 22.15 20.27 -21.33
N ILE A 239 22.08 19.05 -21.88
CA ILE A 239 21.60 18.85 -23.23
C ILE A 239 20.10 19.18 -23.30
N CYS A 240 19.28 18.68 -22.38
CA CYS A 240 17.85 18.96 -22.32
C CYS A 240 17.53 20.46 -22.20
N SER A 241 18.32 21.22 -21.43
CA SER A 241 18.16 22.67 -21.28
C SER A 241 18.31 23.41 -22.63
N ARG A 242 19.21 22.95 -23.51
CA ARG A 242 19.37 23.54 -24.86
C ARG A 242 18.17 23.27 -25.78
N TYR A 243 17.37 22.24 -25.51
CA TYR A 243 16.21 21.85 -26.32
C TYR A 243 14.88 22.31 -25.71
N ILE A 244 14.89 23.13 -24.66
CA ILE A 244 13.68 23.49 -23.90
C ILE A 244 12.66 24.29 -24.71
N GLU A 245 13.13 25.12 -25.65
CA GLU A 245 12.27 25.90 -26.55
C GLU A 245 11.52 25.01 -27.56
N ARG A 246 12.09 23.84 -27.89
CA ARG A 246 11.52 22.91 -28.88
C ARG A 246 10.72 21.78 -28.23
N LEU A 247 11.06 21.42 -27.00
CA LEU A 247 10.46 20.30 -26.28
C LEU A 247 10.00 20.76 -24.89
N PRO A 248 8.69 20.69 -24.59
CA PRO A 248 8.20 20.98 -23.25
C PRO A 248 8.54 19.84 -22.28
N LEU A 249 9.79 19.76 -21.83
CA LEU A 249 10.27 18.74 -20.89
C LEU A 249 9.83 19.05 -19.45
N MET A 250 9.57 18.00 -18.68
CA MET A 250 9.35 18.04 -17.23
C MET A 250 10.02 16.84 -16.58
N PHE A 251 10.67 17.06 -15.44
CA PHE A 251 11.34 15.99 -14.70
C PHE A 251 10.61 15.66 -13.40
N ILE A 252 10.57 14.38 -13.04
CA ILE A 252 10.17 13.92 -11.71
C ILE A 252 11.34 13.13 -11.13
N PHE A 253 11.89 13.58 -10.01
CA PHE A 253 12.98 12.92 -9.30
C PHE A 253 12.45 12.14 -8.11
N GLY A 254 12.60 10.82 -8.14
CA GLY A 254 12.42 9.96 -6.98
C GLY A 254 13.64 9.99 -6.08
N ILE A 255 13.45 10.51 -4.86
CA ILE A 255 14.50 10.65 -3.86
C ILE A 255 14.14 9.78 -2.65
N ALA A 256 15.06 8.92 -2.24
CA ALA A 256 14.85 8.03 -1.10
C ALA A 256 15.19 8.72 0.23
N THR A 257 16.29 9.49 0.27
CA THR A 257 16.83 10.07 1.51
C THR A 257 16.28 11.47 1.81
N SER A 258 16.91 12.50 1.26
CA SER A 258 16.64 13.90 1.56
C SER A 258 16.94 14.78 0.34
N PRO A 259 16.32 15.97 0.23
CA PRO A 259 16.53 16.85 -0.92
C PRO A 259 17.96 17.38 -1.05
N SER A 260 18.80 17.30 -0.01
CA SER A 260 20.22 17.67 -0.12
C SER A 260 20.99 16.78 -1.10
N THR A 261 20.52 15.55 -1.35
CA THR A 261 21.08 14.67 -2.39
C THR A 261 21.10 15.34 -3.76
N ILE A 262 20.10 16.16 -4.10
CA ILE A 262 20.09 16.91 -5.35
C ILE A 262 21.28 17.87 -5.40
N GLN A 263 21.55 18.59 -4.31
CA GLN A 263 22.66 19.55 -4.20
C GLN A 263 24.03 18.86 -4.25
N HIS A 264 24.12 17.62 -3.78
CA HIS A 264 25.34 16.83 -3.85
C HIS A 264 25.57 16.23 -5.25
N MET A 265 24.51 15.80 -5.93
CA MET A 265 24.60 15.20 -7.27
C MET A 265 24.72 16.24 -8.39
N LEU A 266 24.07 17.40 -8.24
CA LEU A 266 24.00 18.46 -9.23
C LEU A 266 24.76 19.70 -8.74
N PRO A 267 25.83 20.12 -9.44
CA PRO A 267 26.49 21.40 -9.19
C PRO A 267 25.51 22.58 -9.36
N HIS A 268 25.82 23.71 -8.73
CA HIS A 268 24.99 24.91 -8.81
C HIS A 268 24.73 25.37 -10.25
N SER A 269 25.69 25.16 -11.17
CA SER A 269 25.54 25.48 -12.60
C SER A 269 24.44 24.69 -13.30
N VAL A 270 24.17 23.46 -12.87
CA VAL A 270 23.11 22.60 -13.41
C VAL A 270 21.82 22.79 -12.62
N SER A 271 21.92 22.96 -11.30
CA SER A 271 20.74 23.19 -10.45
C SER A 271 20.01 24.49 -10.81
N SER A 272 20.71 25.53 -11.26
CA SER A 272 20.07 26.78 -11.72
C SER A 272 19.25 26.63 -13.00
N LEU A 273 19.39 25.52 -13.72
CA LEU A 273 18.59 25.21 -14.91
C LEU A 273 17.29 24.49 -14.57
N LEU A 274 17.07 24.13 -13.31
CA LEU A 274 15.92 23.38 -12.84
C LEU A 274 15.06 24.26 -11.92
N CYS A 275 13.76 24.32 -12.19
CA CYS A 275 12.78 24.86 -11.26
C CYS A 275 12.25 23.72 -10.40
N ILE A 276 12.85 23.52 -9.22
CA ILE A 276 12.56 22.36 -8.35
C ILE A 276 11.45 22.71 -7.34
N GLU A 277 10.35 21.95 -7.37
CA GLU A 277 9.34 21.94 -6.31
C GLU A 277 9.40 20.63 -5.52
N LEU A 278 9.33 20.73 -4.19
CA LEU A 278 9.46 19.58 -3.29
C LEU A 278 8.08 18.98 -2.97
N PHE A 279 7.94 17.68 -3.21
CA PHE A 279 6.78 16.90 -2.85
C PHE A 279 7.19 15.84 -1.84
N GLN A 280 6.58 15.87 -0.67
CA GLN A 280 6.85 14.88 0.38
C GLN A 280 5.79 13.79 0.35
N SER A 281 6.23 12.54 0.24
CA SER A 281 5.35 11.39 0.36
C SER A 281 5.01 11.08 1.82
N LEU A 282 3.99 10.23 2.00
CA LEU A 282 3.60 9.71 3.30
C LEU A 282 4.74 8.90 3.92
N SER A 283 4.90 8.98 5.24
CA SER A 283 5.91 8.18 5.91
C SER A 283 5.53 6.69 5.93
N CYS A 284 6.53 5.81 5.80
CA CYS A 284 6.30 4.36 5.80
C CYS A 284 5.63 3.88 7.10
N THR A 285 5.92 4.53 8.23
CA THR A 285 5.30 4.23 9.53
C THR A 285 3.82 4.63 9.58
N GLN A 286 3.43 5.72 8.92
CA GLN A 286 2.02 6.11 8.75
C GLN A 286 1.32 5.16 7.78
N HIS A 287 1.95 4.82 6.65
CA HIS A 287 1.42 3.85 5.70
C HIS A 287 1.15 2.51 6.39
N LEU A 288 2.11 1.96 7.13
CA LEU A 288 1.90 0.73 7.90
C LEU A 288 0.77 0.88 8.93
N ALA A 289 0.68 2.00 9.64
CA ALA A 289 -0.40 2.21 10.62
C ALA A 289 -1.78 2.18 9.96
N THR A 290 -1.93 2.79 8.78
CA THR A 290 -3.18 2.74 8.00
C THR A 290 -3.49 1.33 7.49
N VAL A 291 -2.48 0.60 7.01
CA VAL A 291 -2.61 -0.79 6.56
C VAL A 291 -3.03 -1.71 7.71
N ILE A 292 -2.43 -1.57 8.89
CA ILE A 292 -2.81 -2.34 10.08
C ILE A 292 -4.24 -2.00 10.53
N ASP A 293 -4.63 -0.72 10.51
CA ASP A 293 -6.00 -0.31 10.88
C ASP A 293 -7.06 -0.85 9.92
N LYS A 294 -6.76 -0.91 8.62
CA LYS A 294 -7.71 -1.31 7.58
C LYS A 294 -7.72 -2.81 7.28
N LEU A 295 -6.57 -3.49 7.35
CA LEU A 295 -6.51 -4.94 7.10
C LEU A 295 -6.69 -5.76 8.38
N ILE A 296 -5.91 -5.48 9.43
CA ILE A 296 -5.84 -6.35 10.62
C ILE A 296 -6.95 -6.01 11.62
N LEU A 297 -7.17 -4.72 11.88
CA LEU A 297 -8.10 -4.21 12.88
C LEU A 297 -9.56 -4.12 12.40
N THR A 298 -9.90 -4.77 11.28
CA THR A 298 -11.28 -4.80 10.77
C THR A 298 -12.01 -6.09 11.11
N THR A 299 -13.33 -6.00 11.27
CA THR A 299 -14.20 -7.17 11.52
C THR A 299 -14.53 -7.96 10.27
N HIS A 300 -14.16 -7.45 9.09
CA HIS A 300 -14.49 -8.06 7.80
C HIS A 300 -13.63 -9.30 7.54
N PHE A 301 -12.34 -9.22 7.88
CA PHE A 301 -11.42 -10.34 7.80
C PHE A 301 -11.59 -11.28 9.01
N PRO A 302 -11.92 -12.56 8.79
CA PRO A 302 -12.05 -13.55 9.87
C PRO A 302 -10.69 -13.98 10.41
N PHE A 303 -9.65 -13.98 9.55
CA PHE A 303 -8.29 -14.32 9.93
C PHE A 303 -7.67 -13.24 10.83
N LYS A 304 -7.02 -13.67 11.91
CA LYS A 304 -6.36 -12.80 12.91
C LYS A 304 -4.98 -13.34 13.26
N LEU A 305 -4.05 -12.42 13.45
CA LEU A 305 -2.68 -12.73 13.82
C LEU A 305 -2.55 -12.84 15.35
N ASN A 306 -1.67 -13.73 15.77
CA ASN A 306 -1.24 -13.81 17.16
C ASN A 306 -0.31 -12.63 17.51
N GLY A 307 -0.30 -12.19 18.77
CA GLY A 307 0.55 -11.10 19.26
C GLY A 307 2.04 -11.32 18.94
N LYS A 308 2.55 -12.54 19.14
CA LYS A 308 3.95 -12.88 18.82
C LYS A 308 4.29 -12.74 17.34
N VAL A 309 3.42 -13.23 16.46
CA VAL A 309 3.62 -13.14 14.99
C VAL A 309 3.58 -11.67 14.56
N MET A 310 2.62 -10.92 15.10
CA MET A 310 2.51 -9.49 14.85
C MET A 310 3.74 -8.72 15.35
N GLN A 311 4.31 -9.07 16.50
CA GLN A 311 5.54 -8.50 17.05
C GLN A 311 6.75 -8.79 16.16
N VAL A 312 6.88 -10.03 15.63
CA VAL A 312 7.96 -10.38 14.69
C VAL A 312 7.83 -9.60 13.39
N LEU A 313 6.63 -9.54 12.78
CA LEU A 313 6.40 -8.80 11.54
C LEU A 313 6.66 -7.29 11.71
N ILE A 314 6.25 -6.71 12.85
CA ILE A 314 6.50 -5.31 13.16
C ILE A 314 7.99 -5.07 13.43
N SER A 315 8.68 -5.98 14.12
CA SER A 315 10.12 -5.90 14.36
C SER A 315 10.90 -5.92 13.05
N ILE A 316 10.56 -6.83 12.13
CA ILE A 316 11.19 -6.88 10.81
C ILE A 316 10.98 -5.56 10.05
N PHE A 317 9.77 -5.00 10.12
CA PHE A 317 9.48 -3.73 9.47
C PHE A 317 10.28 -2.56 10.07
N LEU A 318 10.34 -2.43 11.40
CA LEU A 318 10.94 -1.27 12.08
C LEU A 318 12.47 -1.33 12.14
N TYR A 319 13.05 -2.53 12.23
CA TYR A 319 14.49 -2.69 12.43
C TYR A 319 15.26 -3.06 11.15
N HIS A 320 14.59 -3.49 10.09
CA HIS A 320 15.26 -3.91 8.84
C HIS A 320 14.85 -3.07 7.63
N ASP A 321 13.61 -3.18 7.15
CA ASP A 321 13.35 -2.86 5.74
C ASP A 321 12.39 -1.68 5.49
N PHE A 322 11.61 -1.22 6.48
CA PHE A 322 10.53 -0.22 6.33
C PHE A 322 9.59 -0.44 5.13
N SER A 323 9.57 -1.63 4.54
CA SER A 323 8.76 -1.98 3.37
C SER A 323 7.43 -2.57 3.82
N VAL A 324 6.35 -1.92 3.40
CA VAL A 324 5.00 -2.40 3.69
C VAL A 324 4.67 -3.62 2.83
N ARG A 325 5.26 -3.74 1.64
CA ARG A 325 5.15 -4.94 0.81
C ARG A 325 5.70 -6.19 1.51
N ASN A 326 6.86 -6.09 2.16
CA ASN A 326 7.41 -7.21 2.92
C ASN A 326 6.52 -7.57 4.12
N PHE A 327 5.95 -6.57 4.78
CA PHE A 327 4.96 -6.80 5.84
C PHE A 327 3.73 -7.55 5.31
N ILE A 328 3.15 -7.14 4.19
CA ILE A 328 2.00 -7.79 3.56
C ILE A 328 2.32 -9.21 3.12
N LYS A 329 3.50 -9.44 2.51
CA LYS A 329 3.99 -10.79 2.19
C LYS A 329 4.12 -11.66 3.45
N GLY A 330 4.52 -11.06 4.57
CA GLY A 330 4.55 -11.75 5.87
C GLY A 330 3.16 -12.14 6.38
N VAL A 331 2.17 -11.25 6.25
CA VAL A 331 0.76 -11.56 6.57
C VAL A 331 0.21 -12.66 5.65
N GLN A 332 0.52 -12.58 4.37
CA GLN A 332 0.20 -13.56 3.34
C GLN A 332 0.81 -14.93 3.63
N LEU A 333 2.08 -14.98 4.07
CA LEU A 333 2.73 -16.21 4.50
C LEU A 333 2.05 -16.79 5.76
N ALA A 334 1.71 -15.95 6.72
CA ALA A 334 1.00 -16.38 7.93
C ALA A 334 -0.42 -16.91 7.62
N LEU A 335 -1.10 -16.32 6.65
CA LEU A 335 -2.38 -16.80 6.13
C LEU A 335 -2.21 -18.20 5.53
N LEU A 336 -1.25 -18.37 4.62
CA LEU A 336 -0.98 -19.64 3.96
C LEU A 336 -0.63 -20.74 4.96
N GLU A 337 0.24 -20.45 5.92
CA GLU A 337 0.64 -21.38 6.97
C GLU A 337 -0.55 -21.79 7.85
N HIS A 338 -1.46 -20.87 8.16
CA HIS A 338 -2.67 -21.19 8.94
C HIS A 338 -3.64 -22.12 8.21
N PHE A 339 -3.87 -21.89 6.92
CA PHE A 339 -4.77 -22.74 6.12
C PHE A 339 -4.13 -24.08 5.77
N HIS A 340 -2.81 -24.11 5.60
CA HIS A 340 -2.07 -25.34 5.33
C HIS A 340 -1.98 -26.21 6.59
N SER A 341 -1.56 -25.67 7.73
CA SER A 341 -1.24 -26.45 8.93
C SER A 341 -2.46 -26.85 9.78
N GLN A 342 -3.60 -26.17 9.66
CA GLN A 342 -4.80 -26.46 10.45
C GLN A 342 -6.00 -26.86 9.56
N PRO A 343 -6.61 -28.04 9.78
CA PRO A 343 -7.81 -28.46 9.04
C PRO A 343 -9.07 -27.67 9.46
N LEU A 344 -9.17 -27.29 10.74
CA LEU A 344 -10.29 -26.52 11.28
C LEU A 344 -10.39 -25.08 10.73
N SER A 345 -9.40 -24.63 9.97
CA SER A 345 -9.38 -23.33 9.30
C SER A 345 -10.53 -23.16 8.29
N VAL A 346 -11.21 -24.24 7.87
CA VAL A 346 -12.48 -24.20 7.11
C VAL A 346 -13.56 -23.37 7.82
N LEU A 347 -13.49 -23.23 9.14
CA LEU A 347 -14.43 -22.42 9.92
C LEU A 347 -14.13 -20.91 9.86
N CYS A 348 -12.95 -20.53 9.35
CA CYS A 348 -12.46 -19.15 9.26
C CYS A 348 -13.06 -18.39 8.06
N CYS A 349 -14.39 -18.38 7.95
CA CYS A 349 -15.13 -17.82 6.79
C CYS A 349 -16.09 -16.70 7.17
N ARG A 350 -16.87 -16.20 6.20
CA ARG A 350 -18.01 -15.32 6.50
C ARG A 350 -19.07 -16.06 7.32
N LYS A 351 -19.95 -15.31 7.99
CA LYS A 351 -20.85 -15.88 9.02
C LYS A 351 -21.77 -16.95 8.45
N LYS A 352 -22.24 -16.77 7.21
CA LYS A 352 -23.15 -17.70 6.55
C LYS A 352 -22.44 -19.01 6.21
N GLU A 353 -21.30 -18.90 5.53
CA GLU A 353 -20.45 -20.04 5.15
C GLU A 353 -19.98 -20.83 6.38
N ALA A 354 -19.49 -20.16 7.43
CA ALA A 354 -19.02 -20.86 8.62
C ALA A 354 -20.13 -21.68 9.30
N LEU A 355 -21.38 -21.19 9.33
CA LEU A 355 -22.50 -21.94 9.93
C LEU A 355 -22.96 -23.14 9.09
N LEU A 356 -22.71 -23.10 7.78
CA LEU A 356 -22.93 -24.23 6.86
C LEU A 356 -21.81 -25.24 7.00
N ASN A 357 -20.56 -24.78 7.02
CA ASN A 357 -19.37 -25.63 7.17
C ASN A 357 -19.42 -26.42 8.49
N VAL A 358 -19.87 -25.82 9.60
CA VAL A 358 -20.06 -26.55 10.88
C VAL A 358 -21.00 -27.75 10.74
N MET A 359 -22.03 -27.66 9.91
CA MET A 359 -22.95 -28.79 9.71
C MET A 359 -22.33 -29.91 8.87
N GLN A 360 -21.45 -29.53 7.94
CA GLN A 360 -20.76 -30.45 7.04
C GLN A 360 -19.55 -31.16 7.69
N LEU A 361 -19.09 -30.71 8.87
CA LEU A 361 -17.96 -31.33 9.58
C LEU A 361 -18.20 -32.82 9.84
N GLY A 362 -17.17 -33.62 9.58
CA GLY A 362 -17.12 -35.04 9.93
C GLY A 362 -16.79 -35.26 11.41
N HIS A 363 -16.88 -36.51 11.86
CA HIS A 363 -16.58 -36.89 13.25
C HIS A 363 -15.10 -36.61 13.62
N GLN A 364 -14.16 -36.80 12.69
CA GLN A 364 -12.73 -36.54 12.92
C GLN A 364 -12.47 -35.06 13.23
N ASP A 365 -13.17 -34.14 12.57
CA ASP A 365 -13.01 -32.70 12.80
C ASP A 365 -13.65 -32.24 14.10
N LEU A 366 -14.75 -32.90 14.49
CA LEU A 366 -15.33 -32.69 15.82
C LEU A 366 -14.37 -33.15 16.93
N GLU A 367 -13.67 -34.26 16.73
CA GLU A 367 -12.67 -34.72 17.69
C GLU A 367 -11.48 -33.76 17.77
N ARG A 368 -11.03 -33.23 16.63
CA ARG A 368 -10.04 -32.14 16.60
C ARG A 368 -10.55 -30.91 17.38
N ILE A 369 -11.83 -30.56 17.28
CA ILE A 369 -12.44 -29.47 18.09
C ILE A 369 -12.40 -29.81 19.58
N ARG A 370 -12.71 -31.04 19.99
CA ARG A 370 -12.64 -31.49 21.39
C ARG A 370 -11.20 -31.41 21.94
N GLN A 371 -10.21 -31.62 21.10
CA GLN A 371 -8.79 -31.54 21.48
C GLN A 371 -8.28 -30.11 21.67
N LEU A 372 -8.99 -29.07 21.19
CA LEU A 372 -8.53 -27.69 21.32
C LEU A 372 -8.40 -27.26 22.80
N PRO A 373 -7.28 -26.64 23.21
CA PRO A 373 -7.11 -26.16 24.59
C PRO A 373 -8.17 -25.16 25.04
N SER A 374 -8.64 -24.30 24.12
CA SER A 374 -9.70 -23.34 24.38
C SER A 374 -11.06 -24.02 24.62
N PHE A 375 -11.32 -25.12 23.91
CA PHE A 375 -12.54 -25.89 24.07
C PHE A 375 -12.53 -26.69 25.38
N LYS A 376 -11.39 -27.30 25.74
CA LYS A 376 -11.23 -27.97 27.04
C LYS A 376 -11.53 -27.04 28.22
N ARG A 377 -10.96 -25.82 28.20
CA ARG A 377 -11.25 -24.76 29.19
C ARG A 377 -12.71 -24.29 29.19
N TYR A 378 -13.42 -24.45 28.07
CA TYR A 378 -14.85 -24.15 28.00
C TYR A 378 -15.67 -25.26 28.65
N VAL A 379 -15.36 -26.53 28.34
CA VAL A 379 -16.03 -27.71 28.91
C VAL A 379 -15.86 -27.75 30.43
N GLU A 380 -14.65 -27.46 30.95
CA GLU A 380 -14.37 -27.39 32.40
C GLU A 380 -15.26 -26.40 33.16
N LYS A 381 -15.80 -25.37 32.48
CA LYS A 381 -16.66 -24.35 33.10
C LYS A 381 -18.15 -24.70 33.06
N GLN A 382 -18.55 -25.75 32.35
CA GLN A 382 -19.95 -26.15 32.21
C GLN A 382 -20.35 -27.20 33.25
N GLU A 383 -21.66 -27.35 33.44
CA GLU A 383 -22.26 -28.37 34.30
C GLU A 383 -21.91 -29.80 33.82
N PRO A 384 -21.76 -30.78 34.74
CA PRO A 384 -21.32 -32.14 34.40
C PRO A 384 -22.21 -32.85 33.38
N GLN A 385 -23.51 -32.56 33.37
CA GLN A 385 -24.45 -33.09 32.36
C GLN A 385 -24.16 -32.52 30.95
N GLU A 386 -23.86 -31.22 30.86
CA GLU A 386 -23.47 -30.62 29.57
C GLU A 386 -22.09 -31.11 29.11
N GLN A 387 -21.18 -31.43 30.04
CA GLN A 387 -19.88 -32.01 29.71
C GLN A 387 -20.02 -33.36 29.01
N GLU A 388 -20.87 -34.27 29.53
CA GLU A 388 -21.15 -35.55 28.89
C GLU A 388 -21.79 -35.35 27.51
N HIS A 389 -22.79 -34.47 27.39
CA HIS A 389 -23.42 -34.18 26.10
C HIS A 389 -22.45 -33.59 25.05
N LEU A 390 -21.50 -32.76 25.46
CA LEU A 390 -20.49 -32.19 24.54
C LEU A 390 -19.45 -33.21 24.07
N LEU A 391 -19.16 -34.23 24.89
CA LEU A 391 -18.19 -35.27 24.58
C LEU A 391 -18.81 -36.42 23.78
N THR A 392 -20.08 -36.75 24.00
CA THR A 392 -20.73 -37.91 23.38
C THR A 392 -21.61 -37.56 22.16
N ASP A 393 -22.30 -36.41 22.16
CA ASP A 393 -23.23 -36.04 21.08
C ASP A 393 -22.64 -35.03 20.09
N ASP A 394 -22.41 -35.52 18.87
CA ASP A 394 -21.90 -34.73 17.74
C ASP A 394 -22.89 -33.65 17.27
N THR A 395 -24.19 -33.90 17.36
CA THR A 395 -25.21 -32.95 16.90
C THR A 395 -25.31 -31.76 17.85
N HIS A 396 -25.34 -32.04 19.15
CA HIS A 396 -25.28 -31.02 20.19
C HIS A 396 -23.99 -30.20 20.10
N LEU A 397 -22.84 -30.84 19.90
CA LEU A 397 -21.56 -30.15 19.70
C LEU A 397 -21.62 -29.17 18.52
N LYS A 398 -22.17 -29.58 17.37
CA LYS A 398 -22.35 -28.69 16.20
C LYS A 398 -23.22 -27.48 16.53
N GLU A 399 -24.29 -27.64 17.31
CA GLU A 399 -25.11 -26.51 17.74
C GLU A 399 -24.37 -25.55 18.67
N VAL A 400 -23.61 -26.08 19.62
CA VAL A 400 -22.80 -25.26 20.54
C VAL A 400 -21.69 -24.53 19.78
N CYS A 401 -21.01 -25.18 18.83
CA CYS A 401 -20.06 -24.54 17.93
C CYS A 401 -20.69 -23.36 17.17
N ARG A 402 -21.93 -23.49 16.69
CA ARG A 402 -22.66 -22.37 16.06
C ARG A 402 -22.89 -21.20 17.02
N ARG A 403 -23.15 -21.45 18.30
CA ARG A 403 -23.30 -20.40 19.32
C ARG A 403 -21.94 -19.73 19.59
N LEU A 404 -20.89 -20.51 19.83
CA LEU A 404 -19.54 -20.01 20.09
C LEU A 404 -18.97 -19.17 18.95
N ILE A 405 -19.16 -19.59 17.69
CA ILE A 405 -18.72 -18.80 16.52
C ILE A 405 -19.48 -17.47 16.43
N LYS A 406 -20.78 -17.46 16.79
CA LYS A 406 -21.55 -16.21 16.83
C LYS A 406 -21.01 -15.29 17.92
N ASP A 407 -20.67 -15.82 19.08
CA ASP A 407 -20.18 -15.03 20.22
C ASP A 407 -18.76 -14.52 20.00
N LEU A 408 -17.87 -15.33 19.39
CA LEU A 408 -16.53 -14.89 18.98
C LEU A 408 -16.61 -13.68 18.03
N ARG A 409 -17.52 -13.71 17.05
CA ARG A 409 -17.71 -12.58 16.14
C ARG A 409 -18.32 -11.36 16.83
N LYS A 410 -19.21 -11.55 17.81
CA LYS A 410 -19.72 -10.44 18.63
C LYS A 410 -18.58 -9.82 19.42
N TYR A 411 -17.72 -10.64 20.03
CA TYR A 411 -16.54 -10.19 20.75
C TYR A 411 -15.64 -9.34 19.85
N HIS A 412 -15.26 -9.80 18.66
CA HIS A 412 -14.44 -8.99 17.74
C HIS A 412 -15.13 -7.68 17.32
N LYS A 413 -16.45 -7.70 17.10
CA LYS A 413 -17.22 -6.48 16.82
C LYS A 413 -17.25 -5.50 17.98
N HIS A 414 -17.12 -5.96 19.21
CA HIS A 414 -17.04 -5.13 20.40
C HIS A 414 -15.61 -4.66 20.69
N TYR A 415 -14.64 -5.52 20.41
CA TYR A 415 -13.23 -5.30 20.71
C TYR A 415 -12.65 -4.11 19.94
N TYR A 416 -12.79 -4.05 18.61
CA TYR A 416 -12.15 -2.98 17.82
C TYR A 416 -12.66 -1.57 18.13
N PRO A 417 -13.98 -1.31 18.26
CA PRO A 417 -14.46 0.00 18.69
C PRO A 417 -13.95 0.39 20.09
N THR A 418 -13.91 -0.58 21.03
CA THR A 418 -13.42 -0.35 22.39
C THR A 418 -11.92 -0.02 22.38
N LEU A 419 -11.13 -0.75 21.56
CA LEU A 419 -9.70 -0.50 21.38
C LEU A 419 -9.45 0.90 20.78
N ARG A 420 -10.26 1.33 19.81
CA ARG A 420 -10.16 2.68 19.23
C ARG A 420 -10.52 3.78 20.23
N CYS A 421 -11.52 3.55 21.08
CA CYS A 421 -11.84 4.46 22.17
C CYS A 421 -10.68 4.56 23.17
N LEU A 422 -10.12 3.41 23.57
CA LEU A 422 -8.97 3.37 24.46
C LEU A 422 -7.76 4.07 23.83
N HIS A 423 -7.45 3.84 22.56
CA HIS A 423 -6.36 4.53 21.85
C HIS A 423 -6.59 6.04 21.76
N THR A 424 -7.82 6.50 21.57
CA THR A 424 -8.14 7.94 21.55
C THR A 424 -7.84 8.59 22.91
N LEU A 425 -8.18 7.90 24.00
CA LEU A 425 -7.88 8.35 25.36
C LEU A 425 -6.37 8.32 25.65
N THR A 426 -5.66 7.27 25.21
CA THR A 426 -4.23 7.08 25.53
C THR A 426 -3.27 7.87 24.64
N SER A 427 -3.62 8.10 23.37
CA SER A 427 -2.81 8.88 22.44
C SER A 427 -2.72 10.35 22.82
N SER A 428 -3.67 10.85 23.60
CA SER A 428 -3.68 12.24 24.07
C SER A 428 -2.91 12.44 25.38
N LEU A 429 -2.49 11.35 26.03
CA LEU A 429 -1.78 11.39 27.31
C LEU A 429 -0.28 11.65 27.10
N PRO A 430 0.35 12.51 27.92
CA PRO A 430 1.78 12.73 27.87
C PRO A 430 2.54 11.45 28.27
N ARG A 431 3.70 11.21 27.64
CA ARG A 431 4.55 10.01 27.80
C ARG A 431 4.02 8.69 27.19
N TYR A 432 2.85 8.69 26.55
CA TYR A 432 2.33 7.53 25.80
C TYR A 432 2.47 6.17 26.53
N PRO A 433 1.94 6.01 27.76
CA PRO A 433 2.18 4.82 28.58
C PRO A 433 1.69 3.52 27.95
N LEU A 434 0.72 3.58 27.04
CA LEU A 434 0.15 2.41 26.35
C LEU A 434 0.43 2.43 24.83
N GLY A 435 1.45 3.19 24.43
CA GLY A 435 1.87 3.34 23.04
C GLY A 435 1.25 4.54 22.33
N LYS A 436 1.96 5.04 21.32
CA LYS A 436 1.56 6.17 20.46
C LYS A 436 0.60 5.70 19.37
N GLN A 437 0.82 4.50 18.84
CA GLN A 437 0.06 3.96 17.72
C GLN A 437 -0.90 2.86 18.16
N ILE A 438 -2.03 2.71 17.45
CA ILE A 438 -3.06 1.72 17.76
C ILE A 438 -2.52 0.27 17.77
N ARG A 439 -1.48 -0.01 16.98
CA ARG A 439 -0.83 -1.32 16.92
C ARG A 439 -0.10 -1.70 18.21
N GLU A 440 0.52 -0.73 18.89
CA GLU A 440 1.24 -0.97 20.15
C GLU A 440 0.25 -1.32 21.25
N LEU A 441 -0.84 -0.55 21.35
CA LEU A 441 -1.95 -0.86 22.26
C LEU A 441 -2.54 -2.24 21.97
N HIS A 442 -2.73 -2.59 20.70
CA HIS A 442 -3.24 -3.90 20.31
C HIS A 442 -2.32 -5.05 20.77
N LEU A 443 -1.00 -4.90 20.60
CA LEU A 443 -0.02 -5.89 21.06
C LEU A 443 -0.08 -6.05 22.59
N ILE A 444 -0.09 -4.95 23.34
CA ILE A 444 -0.19 -4.98 24.80
C ILE A 444 -1.46 -5.71 25.25
N CYS A 445 -2.60 -5.45 24.58
CA CYS A 445 -3.88 -6.09 24.88
C CYS A 445 -3.92 -7.59 24.53
N LEU A 446 -3.08 -8.05 23.60
CA LEU A 446 -3.00 -9.46 23.20
C LEU A 446 -2.07 -10.26 24.11
N GLU A 447 -1.05 -9.63 24.68
CA GLU A 447 -0.09 -10.30 25.57
C GLU A 447 -0.65 -10.49 26.98
N LYS A 448 -1.25 -9.43 27.55
CA LYS A 448 -1.74 -9.43 28.94
C LYS A 448 -3.02 -8.61 29.09
N ASN A 449 -3.71 -8.83 30.20
CA ASN A 449 -4.83 -7.99 30.57
C ASN A 449 -4.33 -6.57 30.88
N VAL A 450 -4.92 -5.56 30.22
CA VAL A 450 -4.45 -4.17 30.31
C VAL A 450 -4.49 -3.63 31.74
N TRP A 451 -5.47 -4.03 32.55
CA TRP A 451 -5.62 -3.55 33.94
C TRP A 451 -4.56 -4.10 34.91
N GLU A 452 -3.88 -5.19 34.57
CA GLU A 452 -2.80 -5.76 35.38
C GLU A 452 -1.48 -4.98 35.20
N ASN A 453 -1.34 -4.21 34.11
CA ASN A 453 -0.13 -3.46 33.82
C ASN A 453 -0.06 -2.17 34.66
N GLU A 454 1.11 -1.90 35.23
CA GLU A 454 1.40 -0.64 35.94
C GLU A 454 1.26 0.59 35.02
N GLU A 455 1.55 0.40 33.73
CA GLU A 455 1.38 1.41 32.67
C GLU A 455 -0.07 1.89 32.55
N TYR A 456 -1.05 1.01 32.74
CA TYR A 456 -2.46 1.38 32.73
C TYR A 456 -2.83 2.18 33.98
N GLN A 457 -2.29 1.84 35.14
CA GLN A 457 -2.50 2.63 36.36
C GLN A 457 -1.90 4.03 36.23
N SER A 458 -0.74 4.14 35.61
CA SER A 458 -0.11 5.43 35.27
C SER A 458 -0.99 6.23 34.30
N ALA A 459 -1.48 5.59 33.23
CA ALA A 459 -2.40 6.21 32.28
C ALA A 459 -3.68 6.73 32.96
N MET A 460 -4.26 5.96 33.89
CA MET A 460 -5.45 6.36 34.64
C MET A 460 -5.17 7.54 35.59
N LYS A 461 -4.00 7.59 36.24
CA LYS A 461 -3.60 8.74 37.06
C LYS A 461 -3.45 10.00 36.22
N LEU A 462 -2.82 9.89 35.05
CA LEU A 462 -2.66 11.01 34.12
C LEU A 462 -4.01 11.45 33.54
N LEU A 463 -4.92 10.53 33.22
CA LEU A 463 -6.27 10.85 32.75
C LEU A 463 -7.07 11.65 33.79
N LYS A 464 -6.91 11.31 35.08
CA LYS A 464 -7.53 12.06 36.19
C LYS A 464 -6.99 13.49 36.35
N MET A 465 -5.79 13.76 35.84
CA MET A 465 -5.17 15.09 35.88
C MET A 465 -5.49 15.95 34.64
N MET A 466 -6.17 15.40 33.63
CA MET A 466 -6.47 16.14 32.40
C MET A 466 -7.50 17.25 32.63
N ALA A 467 -7.38 18.32 31.85
CA ALA A 467 -8.36 19.40 31.85
C ALA A 467 -9.74 18.90 31.39
N LYS A 468 -10.80 19.52 31.94
CA LYS A 468 -12.19 19.16 31.62
C LYS A 468 -12.49 19.28 30.13
N ASP A 469 -12.06 20.37 29.49
CA ASP A 469 -12.32 20.63 28.07
C ASP A 469 -11.69 19.59 27.15
N GLU A 470 -10.44 19.21 27.45
CA GLU A 470 -9.73 18.15 26.74
C GLU A 470 -10.46 16.82 26.90
N LEU A 471 -10.86 16.46 28.12
CA LEU A 471 -11.61 15.23 28.39
C LEU A 471 -12.94 15.20 27.63
N ILE A 472 -13.69 16.31 27.60
CA ILE A 472 -14.93 16.42 26.83
C ILE A 472 -14.65 16.23 25.34
N SER A 473 -13.57 16.82 24.80
CA SER A 473 -13.19 16.64 23.40
C SER A 473 -12.88 15.18 23.06
N LEU A 474 -12.22 14.45 23.97
CA LEU A 474 -11.89 13.04 23.79
C LEU A 474 -13.13 12.15 23.89
N LEU A 475 -14.01 12.42 24.86
CA LEU A 475 -15.26 11.69 25.02
C LEU A 475 -16.20 11.90 23.82
N LYS A 476 -16.22 13.11 23.23
CA LYS A 476 -16.93 13.37 21.96
C LYS A 476 -16.36 12.53 20.81
N LYS A 477 -15.03 12.49 20.64
CA LYS A 477 -14.38 11.61 19.64
C LYS A 477 -14.71 10.13 19.88
N CYS A 478 -14.72 9.67 21.13
CA CYS A 478 -15.13 8.31 21.46
C CYS A 478 -16.61 8.04 21.12
N ALA A 479 -17.50 9.01 21.33
CA ALA A 479 -18.90 8.90 20.94
C ALA A 479 -19.05 8.78 19.41
N GLU A 480 -18.34 9.59 18.62
CA GLU A 480 -18.31 9.47 17.15
C GLU A 480 -17.84 8.09 16.70
N ILE A 481 -16.76 7.57 17.29
CA ILE A 481 -16.24 6.23 16.99
C ILE A 481 -17.29 5.14 17.28
N LEU A 482 -17.99 5.26 18.40
CA LEU A 482 -19.00 4.29 18.81
C LEU A 482 -20.30 4.40 18.01
N GLN A 483 -20.66 5.59 17.48
CA GLN A 483 -21.85 5.79 16.64
C GLN A 483 -21.83 4.92 15.38
N HIS A 484 -20.65 4.65 14.83
CA HIS A 484 -20.48 3.74 13.69
C HIS A 484 -20.72 2.26 14.05
N SER A 485 -20.78 1.89 15.34
CA SER A 485 -21.01 0.52 15.79
C SER A 485 -22.49 0.17 15.88
N LYS A 486 -22.92 -0.83 15.11
CA LYS A 486 -24.34 -1.27 15.05
C LYS A 486 -24.78 -2.16 16.22
N SER A 487 -23.95 -2.40 17.23
CA SER A 487 -24.23 -3.39 18.29
C SER A 487 -25.05 -2.82 19.45
N LYS A 488 -26.02 -3.60 19.98
CA LYS A 488 -26.91 -3.16 21.08
C LYS A 488 -26.14 -2.73 22.34
N ASN A 489 -25.11 -3.48 22.73
CA ASN A 489 -24.28 -3.16 23.92
C ASN A 489 -23.42 -1.91 23.70
N MET A 490 -23.07 -1.61 22.45
CA MET A 490 -22.32 -0.39 22.11
C MET A 490 -23.25 0.82 22.10
N LYS A 491 -24.52 0.64 21.72
CA LYS A 491 -25.56 1.67 21.87
C LYS A 491 -25.87 1.98 23.33
N SER A 492 -25.90 0.99 24.23
CA SER A 492 -26.03 1.28 25.67
C SER A 492 -24.81 2.02 26.22
N ALA A 493 -23.59 1.64 25.78
CA ALA A 493 -22.38 2.37 26.16
C ALA A 493 -22.38 3.81 25.61
N LEU A 494 -22.88 4.03 24.40
CA LEU A 494 -23.10 5.37 23.82
C LEU A 494 -24.06 6.19 24.67
N LEU A 495 -25.21 5.63 25.06
CA LEU A 495 -26.17 6.34 25.90
C LEU A 495 -25.57 6.74 27.25
N LEU A 496 -24.73 5.88 27.84
CA LEU A 496 -23.98 6.21 29.05
C LEU A 496 -22.96 7.32 28.81
N LEU A 497 -22.24 7.30 27.68
CA LEU A 497 -21.31 8.34 27.29
C LEU A 497 -22.01 9.69 27.02
N GLU A 498 -23.15 9.67 26.35
CA GLU A 498 -23.97 10.86 26.09
C GLU A 498 -24.55 11.42 27.39
N ALA A 499 -24.97 10.55 28.32
CA ALA A 499 -25.40 10.96 29.66
C ALA A 499 -24.24 11.58 30.47
N LEU A 500 -23.02 11.03 30.37
CA LEU A 500 -21.83 11.61 31.01
C LEU A 500 -21.47 12.97 30.38
N LEU A 501 -21.49 13.09 29.05
CA LEU A 501 -21.28 14.35 28.34
C LEU A 501 -22.33 15.40 28.73
N ALA A 502 -23.60 15.00 28.88
CA ALA A 502 -24.66 15.88 29.36
C ALA A 502 -24.41 16.35 30.80
N LYS A 503 -23.96 15.46 31.69
CA LYS A 503 -23.56 15.82 33.06
C LYS A 503 -22.38 16.79 33.08
N PHE A 504 -21.38 16.61 32.22
CA PHE A 504 -20.25 17.55 32.14
C PHE A 504 -20.68 18.94 31.68
N LYS A 505 -21.62 19.04 30.71
CA LYS A 505 -22.21 20.31 30.28
C LYS A 505 -23.07 20.96 31.36
N GLN A 506 -23.82 20.17 32.14
CA GLN A 506 -24.60 20.68 33.29
C GLN A 506 -23.69 21.24 34.39
N LEU A 507 -22.51 20.66 34.59
CA LEU A 507 -21.51 21.20 35.52
C LEU A 507 -20.93 22.55 35.05
N ASP A 508 -20.95 22.86 33.75
CA ASP A 508 -20.55 24.19 33.25
C ASP A 508 -21.63 25.25 33.53
N THR A 509 -22.92 24.86 33.48
CA THR A 509 -24.03 25.80 33.75
C THR A 509 -24.16 26.19 35.23
N VAL A 510 -23.67 25.38 36.17
CA VAL A 510 -23.75 25.68 37.62
C VAL A 510 -22.62 26.63 38.07
N VAL A 511 -21.51 26.72 37.35
CA VAL A 511 -20.38 27.61 37.69
C VAL A 511 -20.58 29.03 37.14
N ALA A 512 -21.57 29.24 36.27
CA ALA A 512 -21.88 30.52 35.64
C ALA A 512 -22.95 31.35 36.36
N GLU A 513 -23.14 31.19 37.68
CA GLU A 513 -23.87 32.18 38.49
C GLU A 513 -22.88 33.29 38.93
N PRO A 514 -23.17 34.58 38.67
CA PRO A 514 -22.28 35.67 39.07
C PRO A 514 -22.25 35.79 40.61
N PRO A 515 -21.13 36.25 41.20
CA PRO A 515 -21.08 36.49 42.64
C PRO A 515 -22.14 37.54 43.02
N PRO A 516 -22.80 37.40 44.19
CA PRO A 516 -23.78 38.38 44.64
C PRO A 516 -23.10 39.75 44.77
N SER A 517 -23.67 40.73 44.09
CA SER A 517 -23.30 42.13 44.17
C SER A 517 -23.31 42.59 45.64
N CYS A 518 -22.13 42.91 46.17
CA CYS A 518 -21.96 43.74 47.36
C CYS A 518 -21.53 45.13 46.93
#